data_AF-A0A1H6QM59-F1
#
_entry.id   AF-A0A1H6QM59-F1
#
_cell.length_a   1.000
_cell.length_b   1.000
_cell.length_c   1.000
_cell.angle_alpha   90.00
_cell.angle_beta   90.00
_cell.angle_gamma   90.00
#
_symmetry.space_group_name_H-M   'P 1'
#
loop_
_entity.id
_entity.type
_entity.pdbx_description
1 polymer ?
#
loop_
_entity_poly.entity_id
_entity_poly.type
_entity_poly.pdbx_seq_one_letter_code
_entity_poly.pdbx_strand_id
1 'polypeptide(L)'
;MQVYGVDLAEWYAAGRWVALLDFVDGLPSACRLNEAIVNDKEYAAYMASLPKSEDEWAPRVAEFDLNAHLLRELLHAVKSLSTVTLAAAGGKPSEPTPFPAPRTELERAMEAADRRWTEDFIGRLGFDASDI
;
A
#
# COMPACT_ATOMS: atom_id res chain seq x y z
N MET A 1 -2.36 -17.27 -34.44
CA MET A 1 -2.92 -16.82 -33.15
C MET A 1 -3.14 -15.32 -33.28
N GLN A 2 -4.35 -14.90 -33.64
CA GLN A 2 -4.71 -13.48 -33.68
C GLN A 2 -4.78 -13.01 -32.23
N VAL A 3 -3.86 -12.12 -31.85
CA VAL A 3 -3.95 -11.41 -30.58
C VAL A 3 -5.08 -10.41 -30.76
N TYR A 4 -6.27 -10.71 -30.22
CA TYR A 4 -7.29 -9.70 -29.99
C TYR A 4 -6.76 -8.77 -28.90
N GLY A 5 -6.00 -7.77 -29.31
CA GLY A 5 -5.44 -6.73 -28.46
C GLY A 5 -5.67 -5.39 -29.14
N VAL A 6 -6.12 -4.41 -28.37
CA VAL A 6 -6.20 -3.02 -28.79
C VAL A 6 -4.80 -2.54 -29.18
N ASP A 7 -4.65 -1.91 -30.35
CA ASP A 7 -3.40 -1.25 -30.72
C ASP A 7 -3.26 0.09 -29.98
N LEU A 8 -2.40 0.09 -28.95
CA LEU A 8 -2.14 1.28 -28.14
C LEU A 8 -1.45 2.40 -28.95
N ALA A 9 -0.68 2.05 -29.98
CA ALA A 9 -0.03 3.03 -30.85
C ALA A 9 -1.06 3.75 -31.73
N GLU A 10 -2.09 3.03 -32.19
CA GLU A 10 -3.22 3.62 -32.90
C GLU A 10 -4.00 4.58 -31.99
N TRP A 11 -4.28 4.19 -30.74
CA TRP A 11 -4.97 5.06 -29.79
C TRP A 11 -4.18 6.30 -29.42
N TYR A 12 -2.85 6.18 -29.28
CA TYR A 12 -1.95 7.30 -29.08
C TYR A 12 -1.99 8.26 -30.27
N ALA A 13 -1.80 7.74 -31.49
CA ALA A 13 -1.80 8.55 -32.72
C ALA A 13 -3.17 9.22 -32.98
N ALA A 14 -4.25 8.54 -32.62
CA ALA A 14 -5.62 9.05 -32.74
C ALA A 14 -6.02 10.03 -31.61
N GLY A 15 -5.13 10.33 -30.67
CA GLY A 15 -5.39 11.26 -29.57
C GLY A 15 -6.41 10.76 -28.55
N ARG A 16 -6.57 9.44 -28.41
CA ARG A 16 -7.50 8.80 -27.47
C ARG A 16 -6.93 8.70 -26.06
N TRP A 17 -6.54 9.84 -25.50
CA TRP A 17 -5.84 9.92 -24.21
C TRP A 17 -6.67 9.39 -23.04
N VAL A 18 -7.97 9.68 -23.01
CA VAL A 18 -8.87 9.21 -21.95
C VAL A 18 -8.96 7.69 -21.95
N ALA A 19 -9.13 7.06 -23.11
CA ALA A 19 -9.20 5.61 -23.21
C ALA A 19 -7.90 4.91 -22.81
N LEU A 20 -6.75 5.55 -23.07
CA LEU A 20 -5.45 5.06 -22.61
C LEU A 20 -5.31 5.15 -21.08
N LEU A 21 -5.79 6.24 -20.47
CA LEU A 21 -5.81 6.38 -19.02
C LEU A 21 -6.76 5.39 -18.35
N ASP A 22 -7.97 5.22 -18.89
CA ASP A 22 -8.93 4.23 -18.40
C ASP A 22 -8.36 2.80 -18.47
N PHE A 23 -7.60 2.50 -19.54
CA PHE A 23 -6.90 1.22 -19.65
C PHE A 23 -5.82 1.05 -18.60
N VAL A 24 -5.02 2.09 -18.35
CA VAL A 24 -3.98 2.11 -17.30
C VAL A 24 -4.61 1.93 -15.91
N ASP A 25 -5.72 2.60 -15.63
CA ASP A 25 -6.43 2.52 -14.35
C ASP A 25 -7.08 1.16 -14.12
N GLY A 26 -7.40 0.44 -15.20
CA GLY A 26 -7.92 -0.93 -15.17
C GLY A 26 -6.85 -2.03 -15.11
N LEU A 27 -5.54 -1.69 -15.11
CA LEU A 27 -4.49 -2.69 -14.99
C LEU A 27 -4.51 -3.37 -13.61
N PRO A 28 -4.19 -4.67 -13.53
CA PRO A 28 -4.11 -5.36 -12.24
C PRO A 28 -3.12 -4.68 -11.29
N SER A 29 -3.39 -4.73 -9.98
CA SER A 29 -2.49 -4.20 -8.95
C SER A 29 -1.07 -4.79 -9.06
N ALA A 30 -0.95 -6.08 -9.36
CA ALA A 30 0.32 -6.75 -9.60
C ALA A 30 0.88 -6.57 -11.04
N CYS A 31 0.79 -5.38 -11.62
CA CYS A 31 1.40 -5.07 -12.92
C CYS A 31 2.75 -4.36 -12.76
N ARG A 32 3.57 -4.41 -13.81
CA ARG A 32 4.91 -3.76 -13.84
C ARG A 32 4.84 -2.24 -13.69
N LEU A 33 3.74 -1.62 -14.11
CA LEU A 33 3.55 -0.18 -13.92
C LEU A 33 3.46 0.16 -12.43
N ASN A 34 2.63 -0.57 -11.68
CA ASN A 34 2.49 -0.37 -10.23
C ASN A 34 3.79 -0.71 -9.50
N GLU A 35 4.52 -1.73 -9.93
CA GLU A 35 5.86 -2.01 -9.40
C GLU A 35 6.82 -0.83 -9.61
N ALA A 36 6.81 -0.21 -10.79
CA ALA A 36 7.64 0.96 -11.05
C ALA A 36 7.23 2.17 -10.19
N ILE A 37 5.92 2.43 -10.05
CA ILE A 37 5.39 3.52 -9.21
C ILE A 37 5.83 3.35 -7.75
N VAL A 38 5.74 2.13 -7.20
CA VAL A 38 6.09 1.85 -5.80
C VAL A 38 7.60 1.93 -5.54
N ASN A 39 8.43 1.80 -6.58
CA ASN A 39 9.89 1.89 -6.49
C ASN A 39 10.45 3.25 -6.97
N ASP A 40 9.60 4.21 -7.29
CA ASP A 40 10.02 5.56 -7.62
C ASP A 40 10.33 6.35 -6.33
N LYS A 41 11.58 6.78 -6.19
CA LYS A 41 12.07 7.49 -5.00
C LYS A 41 11.50 8.90 -4.87
N GLU A 42 11.31 9.60 -5.98
CA GLU A 42 10.79 10.97 -5.98
C GLU A 42 9.32 10.94 -5.59
N TYR A 43 8.57 10.01 -6.19
CA TYR A 43 7.16 9.80 -5.85
C TYR A 43 6.99 9.32 -4.40
N ALA A 44 7.83 8.40 -3.93
CA ALA A 44 7.82 7.92 -2.55
C ALA A 44 8.09 9.06 -1.54
N ALA A 45 9.06 9.92 -1.81
CA ALA A 45 9.36 11.07 -0.95
C ALA A 45 8.20 12.07 -0.90
N TYR A 46 7.55 12.33 -2.03
CA TYR A 46 6.35 13.16 -2.07
C TYR A 46 5.20 12.54 -1.27
N MET A 47 4.91 11.26 -1.47
CA MET A 47 3.87 10.54 -0.72
C MET A 47 4.12 10.52 0.78
N ALA A 48 5.37 10.34 1.22
CA ALA A 48 5.74 10.38 2.64
C ALA A 48 5.60 11.78 3.27
N SER A 49 5.57 12.85 2.46
CA SER A 49 5.35 14.22 2.92
C SER A 49 3.88 14.59 3.13
N LEU A 50 2.95 13.80 2.57
CA LEU A 50 1.53 14.03 2.72
C LEU A 50 1.06 13.62 4.12
N PRO A 51 0.05 14.31 4.68
CA PRO A 51 -0.56 13.87 5.93
C PRO A 51 -1.11 12.45 5.76
N LYS A 52 -0.92 11.61 6.78
CA LYS A 52 -1.50 10.26 6.80
C LYS A 52 -3.01 10.39 6.65
N SER A 53 -3.58 9.65 5.70
CA SER A 53 -5.04 9.56 5.58
C SER A 53 -5.60 8.95 6.87
N GLU A 54 -6.67 9.53 7.38
CA GLU A 54 -7.46 8.95 8.47
C GLU A 54 -8.38 7.81 7.97
N ASP A 55 -8.54 7.70 6.65
CA ASP A 55 -9.38 6.68 6.04
C ASP A 55 -8.74 5.29 6.16
N GLU A 56 -9.53 4.31 6.59
CA GLU A 56 -9.11 2.91 6.57
C GLU A 56 -8.85 2.48 5.11
N TRP A 57 -7.71 1.83 4.87
CA TRP A 57 -7.37 1.37 3.53
C TRP A 57 -8.42 0.38 3.01
N ALA A 58 -8.89 0.61 1.78
CA ALA A 58 -9.78 -0.29 1.07
C ALA A 58 -9.27 -0.54 -0.35
N PRO A 59 -9.43 -1.77 -0.89
CA PRO A 59 -9.08 -2.05 -2.28
C PRO A 59 -10.01 -1.27 -3.22
N ARG A 60 -9.52 -1.00 -4.44
CA ARG A 60 -10.34 -0.39 -5.50
C ARG A 60 -11.52 -1.31 -5.82
N VAL A 61 -12.68 -0.73 -6.12
CA VAL A 61 -13.90 -1.50 -6.50
C VAL A 61 -13.62 -2.40 -7.71
N ALA A 62 -12.80 -1.94 -8.66
CA ALA A 62 -12.39 -2.71 -9.84
C ALA A 62 -11.63 -4.01 -9.49
N GLU A 63 -10.97 -4.05 -8.33
CA GLU A 63 -10.22 -5.22 -7.84
C GLU A 63 -11.03 -6.07 -6.86
N PHE A 64 -12.26 -5.65 -6.51
CA PHE A 64 -13.14 -6.39 -5.62
C PHE A 64 -13.91 -7.47 -6.37
N ASP A 65 -13.18 -8.48 -6.82
CA ASP A 65 -13.74 -9.65 -7.49
C ASP A 65 -14.26 -10.70 -6.49
N LEU A 66 -14.76 -11.83 -7.02
CA LEU A 66 -15.23 -12.94 -6.18
C LEU A 66 -14.12 -13.50 -5.28
N ASN A 67 -12.87 -13.55 -5.75
CA ASN A 67 -11.75 -14.09 -4.97
C ASN A 67 -11.43 -13.17 -3.80
N ALA A 68 -11.36 -11.86 -4.04
CA ALA A 68 -11.18 -10.84 -3.02
C ALA A 68 -12.30 -10.91 -1.97
N HIS A 69 -13.55 -11.09 -2.42
CA HIS A 69 -14.68 -11.29 -1.52
C HIS A 69 -14.52 -12.53 -0.63
N LEU A 70 -14.21 -13.70 -1.21
CA LEU A 70 -14.03 -14.93 -0.46
C LEU A 70 -12.84 -14.85 0.52
N LEU A 71 -11.73 -14.24 0.11
CA LEU A 71 -10.58 -14.01 0.98
C LEU A 71 -10.93 -13.10 2.15
N ARG A 72 -11.76 -12.07 1.93
CA ARG A 72 -12.26 -11.21 3.00
C ARG A 72 -13.08 -12.00 4.02
N GLU A 73 -14.01 -12.83 3.57
CA GLU A 73 -14.82 -13.67 4.46
C GLU A 73 -13.95 -14.65 5.28
N LEU A 74 -12.94 -15.26 4.65
CA LEU A 74 -11.96 -16.10 5.35
C LEU A 74 -11.18 -15.31 6.40
N LEU A 75 -10.71 -14.11 6.07
CA LEU A 75 -10.01 -13.25 7.02
C LEU A 75 -10.89 -12.89 8.22
N HIS A 76 -12.18 -12.57 7.99
CA HIS A 76 -13.14 -12.31 9.07
C HIS A 76 -13.35 -13.54 9.97
N ALA A 77 -13.52 -14.72 9.37
CA ALA A 77 -13.66 -15.97 10.13
C ALA A 77 -12.42 -16.27 10.98
N VAL A 78 -11.21 -16.08 10.43
CA VAL A 78 -9.95 -16.27 11.16
C VAL A 78 -9.82 -15.27 12.30
N LYS A 79 -10.08 -13.98 12.06
CA LYS A 79 -10.04 -12.94 13.10
C LYS A 79 -11.03 -13.25 14.23
N SER A 80 -12.26 -13.69 13.88
CA SER A 80 -13.26 -14.10 14.87
C SER A 80 -12.81 -15.31 15.69
N LEU A 81 -12.15 -16.29 15.08
CA LEU A 81 -11.60 -17.44 15.80
C LEU A 81 -10.45 -17.01 16.73
N SER A 82 -9.57 -16.12 16.28
CA SER A 82 -8.48 -15.57 17.09
C SER A 82 -9.00 -14.82 18.32
N THR A 83 -10.07 -14.03 18.20
CA THR A 83 -10.65 -13.32 19.36
C THR A 83 -11.30 -14.29 20.35
N VAL A 84 -12.00 -15.32 19.88
CA VAL A 84 -12.60 -16.34 20.75
C VAL A 84 -11.53 -17.13 21.50
N THR A 85 -10.46 -17.55 20.83
CA THR A 85 -9.36 -18.30 21.45
C THR A 85 -8.59 -17.46 22.47
N LEU A 86 -8.35 -16.18 22.17
CA LEU A 86 -7.70 -15.25 23.09
C LEU A 86 -8.56 -14.98 24.33
N ALA A 87 -9.88 -14.78 24.15
CA ALA A 87 -10.83 -14.62 25.25
C ALA A 87 -10.87 -15.86 26.15
N ALA A 88 -10.82 -17.06 25.56
CA ALA A 88 -10.75 -18.32 26.30
C ALA A 88 -9.43 -18.50 27.07
N ALA A 89 -8.32 -17.99 26.54
CA ALA A 89 -6.99 -18.06 27.17
C ALA A 89 -6.72 -16.96 28.22
N GLY A 90 -7.61 -15.98 28.36
CA GLY A 90 -7.47 -14.87 29.34
C GLY A 90 -6.31 -13.90 29.05
N GLY A 91 -5.78 -13.89 27.83
CA GLY A 91 -4.63 -13.07 27.45
C GLY A 91 -5.01 -11.69 26.89
N LYS A 92 -4.13 -10.69 27.08
CA LYS A 92 -4.18 -9.42 26.34
C LYS A 92 -3.73 -9.68 24.89
N PRO A 93 -4.40 -9.14 23.85
CA PRO A 93 -3.97 -9.34 22.47
C PRO A 93 -2.56 -8.79 22.29
N SER A 94 -1.64 -9.60 21.79
CA SER A 94 -0.37 -9.11 21.26
C SER A 94 -0.63 -8.46 19.90
N GLU A 95 0.06 -7.36 19.62
CA GLU A 95 0.03 -6.76 18.29
C GLU A 95 0.55 -7.78 17.26
N PRO A 96 -0.23 -8.07 16.19
CA PRO A 96 0.17 -9.08 15.23
C PRO A 96 1.45 -8.62 14.51
N THR A 97 2.49 -9.44 14.54
CA THR A 97 3.67 -9.18 13.72
C THR A 97 3.26 -9.23 12.25
N PRO A 98 3.50 -8.17 11.47
CA PRO A 98 3.16 -8.18 10.05
C PRO A 98 3.92 -9.31 9.35
N PHE A 99 3.26 -9.95 8.39
CA PHE A 99 3.88 -10.97 7.56
C PHE A 99 5.07 -10.35 6.81
N PRO A 100 6.21 -11.05 6.67
CA PRO A 100 7.36 -10.50 5.96
C PRO A 100 6.97 -10.17 4.51
N ALA A 101 7.05 -8.89 4.16
CA ALA A 101 6.78 -8.37 2.83
C ALA A 101 8.06 -7.71 2.24
N PRO A 102 8.19 -7.63 0.90
CA PRO A 102 9.25 -6.86 0.28
C PRO A 102 9.17 -5.39 0.70
N ARG A 103 10.31 -4.80 1.07
CA ARG A 103 10.37 -3.39 1.47
C ARG A 103 10.24 -2.45 0.27
N THR A 104 9.21 -1.61 0.28
CA THR A 104 8.98 -0.62 -0.77
C THR A 104 9.87 0.62 -0.61
N GLU A 105 10.04 1.45 -1.64
CA GLU A 105 10.71 2.76 -1.49
C GLU A 105 9.85 3.72 -0.64
N LEU A 106 8.53 3.56 -0.65
CA LEU A 106 7.61 4.30 0.22
C LEU A 106 7.88 4.01 1.70
N GLU A 107 7.99 2.74 2.10
CA GLU A 107 8.32 2.36 3.47
C GLU A 107 9.66 2.96 3.91
N ARG A 108 10.66 2.94 3.02
CA ARG A 108 11.97 3.56 3.30
C ARG A 108 11.87 5.08 3.45
N ALA A 109 11.06 5.74 2.64
CA ALA A 109 10.81 7.17 2.74
C ALA A 109 10.06 7.53 4.03
N MET A 110 9.09 6.71 4.44
CA MET A 110 8.37 6.86 5.72
C MET A 110 9.30 6.66 6.92
N GLU A 111 10.10 5.60 6.94
CA GLU A 111 11.10 5.35 8.00
C GLU A 111 12.10 6.52 8.11
N ALA A 112 12.52 7.09 6.98
CA ALA A 112 13.41 8.24 6.96
C ALA A 112 12.73 9.52 7.46
N ALA A 113 11.45 9.73 7.11
CA ALA A 113 10.66 10.87 7.58
C ALA A 113 10.41 10.78 9.10
N ASP A 114 10.03 9.60 9.60
CA ASP A 114 9.81 9.35 11.04
C ASP A 114 11.11 9.54 11.85
N ARG A 115 12.25 9.11 11.30
CA ARG A 115 13.56 9.35 11.92
C ARG A 115 13.88 10.85 12.01
N ARG A 116 13.74 11.59 10.91
CA ARG A 116 13.96 13.05 10.88
C ARG A 116 13.04 13.78 11.86
N TRP A 117 11.76 13.39 11.90
CA TRP A 117 10.81 13.96 12.84
C TRP A 117 11.23 13.71 14.29
N THR A 118 11.71 12.49 14.58
CA THR A 118 12.19 12.12 15.91
C THR A 118 13.43 12.92 16.30
N GLU A 119 14.42 13.03 15.40
CA GLU A 119 15.62 13.85 15.59
C GLU A 119 15.26 15.33 15.85
N ASP A 120 14.35 15.90 15.05
CA ASP A 120 13.86 17.28 15.21
C ASP A 120 13.09 17.48 16.53
N PHE A 121 12.26 16.52 16.91
CA PHE A 121 11.48 16.57 18.15
C PHE A 121 12.38 16.52 19.38
N ILE A 122 13.38 15.65 19.36
CA ILE A 122 14.36 15.48 20.45
C ILE A 122 15.27 16.70 20.56
N GLY A 123 15.73 17.25 19.44
CA GLY A 123 16.48 18.51 19.41
C GLY A 123 15.70 19.69 19.99
N ARG A 124 14.37 19.75 19.77
CA ARG A 124 13.49 20.75 20.41
C ARG A 124 13.34 20.57 21.92
N LEU A 125 13.48 19.34 22.41
CA LEU A 125 13.47 19.01 23.84
C LEU A 125 14.83 19.16 24.52
N GLY A 126 15.89 19.49 23.77
CA GLY A 126 17.22 19.79 24.29
C GLY A 126 18.13 18.57 24.53
N PHE A 127 17.79 17.42 23.95
CA PHE A 127 18.61 16.20 23.98
C PHE A 127 19.38 16.05 22.65
N ASP A 128 20.52 15.36 22.68
CA ASP A 128 21.35 15.14 21.48
C ASP A 128 21.00 13.81 20.80
N ALA A 129 21.21 13.71 19.50
CA ALA A 129 20.94 12.51 18.70
C ALA A 129 21.79 11.29 19.14
N SER A 130 22.86 11.52 19.92
CA SER A 130 23.71 10.47 20.50
C SER A 130 23.15 9.79 21.75
N ASP A 131 22.03 10.30 22.31
CA ASP A 131 21.41 9.74 23.52
C ASP A 131 20.43 8.57 23.20
N ILE A 132 20.43 8.08 21.94
CA ILE A 132 19.56 7.03 21.37
C ILE A 132 20.41 5.95 20.72
#